data_AF-A0A963F2N3-F1
#
_entry.id   AF-A0A963F2N3-F1
#
_cell.length_a   1.000
_cell.length_b   1.000
_cell.length_c   1.000
_cell.angle_alpha   90.00
_cell.angle_beta   90.00
_cell.angle_gamma   90.00
#
_symmetry.space_group_name_H-M   'P 1'
#
loop_
_entity.id
_entity.type
_entity.pdbx_description
1 polymer ?
#
loop_
_entity_poly.entity_id
_entity_poly.type
_entity_poly.pdbx_seq_one_letter_code
_entity_poly.pdbx_strand_id
1 'polypeptide(L)'
;MPVYLKATGNLDQVSMTHPLAEDGHTLLVSTAAMLDPALRTYGLDLGEVLADIGVDPGAYSNPSGRVPTPVMRRVWVRAVELTGDPCFGLTLPAVLQPVALHGLGLSMLSSDTLKSAIVRAVRYHRIVSTILRIELSTVGQSYRVAISSRSRYAPPVPASVDATMAILL
;
A
#
# COMPACT_ATOMS: atom_id res chain seq x y z
N MET A 1 -0.97 -24.19 -24.27
CA MET A 1 0.18 -23.33 -24.61
C MET A 1 -0.34 -22.18 -25.46
N PRO A 2 -0.19 -20.90 -25.06
CA PRO A 2 -0.48 -19.78 -25.94
C PRO A 2 0.80 -19.17 -26.53
N VAL A 3 0.65 -18.69 -27.76
CA VAL A 3 1.66 -18.20 -28.70
C VAL A 3 1.86 -16.69 -28.52
N TYR A 4 3.11 -16.22 -28.45
CA TYR A 4 3.46 -14.78 -28.43
C TYR A 4 3.52 -14.21 -29.86
N LEU A 5 2.73 -13.17 -30.12
CA LEU A 5 2.83 -12.31 -31.31
C LEU A 5 3.92 -11.26 -31.10
N LYS A 6 4.88 -11.19 -32.03
CA LYS A 6 5.91 -10.15 -32.13
C LYS A 6 5.28 -8.80 -32.47
N ALA A 7 5.59 -7.76 -31.70
CA ALA A 7 5.36 -6.38 -32.09
C ALA A 7 6.65 -5.79 -32.69
N THR A 8 6.67 -5.63 -34.01
CA THR A 8 7.56 -4.72 -34.75
C THR A 8 6.83 -3.39 -34.91
N GLY A 9 7.36 -2.29 -34.37
CA GLY A 9 6.77 -0.96 -34.54
C GLY A 9 7.46 0.13 -33.73
N ASN A 10 8.47 0.75 -34.37
CA ASN A 10 8.99 2.12 -34.29
C ASN A 10 8.95 2.92 -32.95
N LEU A 11 10.13 3.40 -32.54
CA LEU A 11 10.44 3.99 -31.22
C LEU A 11 10.27 5.52 -31.11
N ASP A 12 9.72 6.22 -32.10
CA ASP A 12 9.77 7.70 -32.12
C ASP A 12 8.42 8.44 -32.02
N GLN A 13 7.34 7.80 -31.54
CA GLN A 13 6.04 8.47 -31.34
C GLN A 13 5.25 8.02 -30.10
N VAL A 14 5.89 7.91 -28.94
CA VAL A 14 5.13 7.82 -27.67
C VAL A 14 4.98 9.23 -27.09
N SER A 15 4.00 9.96 -27.63
CA SER A 15 3.47 11.20 -27.07
C SER A 15 2.99 11.00 -25.63
N MET A 16 3.18 12.05 -24.82
CA MET A 16 2.73 12.18 -23.44
C MET A 16 1.19 12.07 -23.31
N THR A 17 0.64 10.86 -23.26
CA THR A 17 -0.82 10.67 -23.03
C THR A 17 -1.26 9.28 -22.50
N HIS A 18 -0.45 8.58 -21.69
CA HIS A 18 -0.98 7.49 -20.85
C HIS A 18 -0.02 7.16 -19.69
N PRO A 19 -0.35 7.43 -18.39
CA PRO A 19 -0.42 6.32 -17.42
C PRO A 19 -1.18 6.63 -16.08
N LEU A 20 -2.51 6.74 -16.03
CA LEU A 20 -3.28 6.83 -14.75
C LEU A 20 -4.69 6.22 -14.78
N ALA A 21 -5.28 5.96 -15.95
CA ALA A 21 -6.32 4.96 -16.05
C ALA A 21 -5.62 3.62 -15.82
N GLU A 22 -5.86 2.92 -14.72
CA GLU A 22 -6.96 1.97 -14.80
C GLU A 22 -7.55 1.55 -13.45
N ASP A 23 -7.04 2.02 -12.30
CA ASP A 23 -7.63 1.67 -11.00
C ASP A 23 -7.94 2.90 -10.16
N GLY A 24 -9.22 3.26 -10.05
CA GLY A 24 -9.73 4.40 -9.27
C GLY A 24 -9.58 4.24 -7.76
N HIS A 25 -8.68 3.34 -7.33
CA HIS A 25 -8.41 3.06 -5.95
C HIS A 25 -7.41 4.04 -5.35
N THR A 26 -7.64 4.35 -4.08
CA THR A 26 -6.89 5.32 -3.31
C THR A 26 -6.69 4.80 -1.89
N LEU A 27 -5.67 5.32 -1.21
CA LEU A 27 -5.42 5.12 0.22
C LEU A 27 -5.24 6.46 0.93
N LEU A 28 -5.38 6.48 2.25
CA LEU A 28 -5.18 7.70 3.04
C LEU A 28 -3.72 8.15 3.00
N VAL A 29 -3.51 9.47 2.90
CA VAL A 29 -2.19 10.09 2.99
C VAL A 29 -1.50 9.72 4.30
N SER A 30 -2.22 9.77 5.43
CA SER A 30 -1.70 9.35 6.74
C SER A 30 -1.09 7.94 6.75
N THR A 31 -1.71 6.98 6.06
CA THR A 31 -1.18 5.62 5.93
C THR A 31 0.01 5.57 4.98
N ALA A 32 -0.04 6.32 3.88
CA ALA A 32 1.08 6.40 2.95
C ALA A 32 2.32 7.08 3.57
N ALA A 33 2.11 8.06 4.46
CA ALA A 33 3.16 8.79 5.17
C ALA A 33 3.93 7.90 6.18
N MET A 34 3.42 6.72 6.55
CA MET A 34 4.15 5.76 7.40
C MET A 34 5.43 5.25 6.75
N LEU A 35 5.55 5.40 5.42
CA LEU A 35 6.78 5.08 4.71
C LEU A 35 7.93 6.02 5.06
N ASP A 36 7.66 7.25 5.48
CA ASP A 36 8.72 8.19 5.85
C ASP A 36 9.55 7.71 7.05
N PRO A 37 8.97 7.43 8.24
CA PRO A 37 9.76 6.92 9.35
C PRO A 37 10.40 5.55 9.05
N ALA A 38 9.80 4.72 8.19
CA ALA A 38 10.41 3.47 7.76
C ALA A 38 11.65 3.71 6.87
N LEU A 39 11.55 4.58 5.87
CA LEU A 39 12.65 4.99 4.98
C LEU A 39 13.79 5.64 5.76
N ARG A 40 13.48 6.44 6.79
CA ARG A 40 14.49 7.06 7.66
C ARG A 40 15.37 6.05 8.38
N THR A 41 14.90 4.83 8.63
CA THR A 41 15.74 3.76 9.22
C THR A 41 16.85 3.28 8.27
N TYR A 42 16.71 3.55 6.96
CA TYR A 42 17.71 3.31 5.92
C TYR A 42 18.47 4.59 5.52
N GLY A 43 18.24 5.72 6.23
CA GLY A 43 18.83 7.01 5.89
C GLY A 43 18.22 7.68 4.65
N LEU A 44 17.00 7.30 4.26
CA LEU A 44 16.27 7.85 3.11
C LEU A 44 15.14 8.78 3.57
N ASP A 45 14.72 9.70 2.69
CA ASP A 45 13.61 10.64 2.92
C ASP A 45 12.45 10.40 1.95
N LEU A 46 11.20 10.36 2.44
CA LEU A 46 10.05 10.11 1.57
C LEU A 46 9.84 11.23 0.53
N GLY A 47 10.17 12.48 0.86
CA GLY A 47 10.08 13.61 -0.06
C GLY A 47 11.03 13.45 -1.25
N GLU A 48 12.26 13.00 -1.01
CA GLU A 48 13.22 12.68 -2.08
C GLU A 48 12.71 11.53 -2.95
N VAL A 49 12.18 10.46 -2.35
CA VAL A 49 11.58 9.34 -3.09
C VAL A 49 10.41 9.79 -3.96
N LEU A 50 9.57 10.69 -3.46
CA LEU A 50 8.44 11.25 -4.21
C LEU A 50 8.90 12.13 -5.37
N ALA A 51 9.89 12.99 -5.14
CA ALA A 51 10.47 13.84 -6.17
C ALA A 51 11.11 13.01 -7.29
N ASP A 52 11.84 11.94 -6.95
CA ASP A 52 12.46 11.00 -7.88
C ASP A 52 11.44 10.36 -8.86
N ILE A 53 10.20 10.15 -8.40
CA ILE A 53 9.12 9.58 -9.23
C ILE A 53 8.19 10.63 -9.83
N GLY A 54 8.59 11.91 -9.81
CA GLY A 54 7.86 13.04 -10.38
C GLY A 54 6.58 13.41 -9.63
N VAL A 55 6.52 13.13 -8.32
CA VAL A 55 5.37 13.45 -7.46
C VAL A 55 5.76 14.59 -6.52
N ASP A 56 4.96 15.66 -6.51
CA ASP A 56 5.14 16.76 -5.56
C ASP A 56 4.97 16.25 -4.10
N PRO A 57 5.99 16.37 -3.24
CA PRO A 57 5.88 16.01 -1.82
C PRO A 57 4.74 16.73 -1.10
N GLY A 58 4.36 17.93 -1.57
CA GLY A 58 3.21 18.69 -1.07
C GLY A 58 1.89 17.92 -1.12
N ALA A 59 1.76 16.91 -2.00
CA ALA A 59 0.58 16.05 -2.11
C ALA A 59 0.31 15.22 -0.83
N TYR A 60 1.31 15.07 0.04
CA TYR A 60 1.23 14.30 1.29
C TYR A 60 1.05 15.18 2.54
N SER A 61 0.82 16.48 2.37
CA SER A 61 0.67 17.45 3.48
C SER A 61 -0.67 17.35 4.23
N ASN A 62 -1.72 16.82 3.60
CA ASN A 62 -3.04 16.67 4.21
C ASN A 62 -3.27 15.21 4.65
N PRO A 63 -3.19 14.88 5.96
CA PRO A 63 -3.31 13.50 6.45
C PRO A 63 -4.65 12.82 6.12
N SER A 64 -5.73 13.61 6.01
CA SER A 64 -7.08 13.18 5.63
C SER A 64 -7.28 13.09 4.12
N GLY A 65 -6.29 13.53 3.34
CA GLY A 65 -6.25 13.40 1.89
C GLY A 65 -6.13 11.95 1.44
N ARG A 66 -6.25 11.74 0.13
CA ARG A 66 -6.16 10.43 -0.51
C ARG A 66 -5.14 10.43 -1.62
N VAL A 67 -4.28 9.40 -1.63
CA VAL A 67 -3.27 9.16 -2.66
C VAL A 67 -3.77 8.10 -3.63
N PRO A 68 -3.62 8.27 -4.96
CA PRO A 68 -3.87 7.21 -5.92
C PRO A 68 -2.97 5.99 -5.72
N THR A 69 -3.53 4.78 -5.78
CA THR A 69 -2.75 3.54 -5.62
C THR A 69 -1.64 3.33 -6.66
N PRO A 70 -1.75 3.81 -7.93
CA PRO A 70 -0.63 3.77 -8.87
C PRO A 70 0.58 4.60 -8.41
N VAL A 71 0.34 5.75 -7.76
CA VAL A 71 1.42 6.56 -7.15
C VAL A 71 2.05 5.75 -6.03
N MET A 72 1.22 5.16 -5.16
CA MET A 72 1.72 4.41 -4.02
C MET A 72 2.58 3.20 -4.45
N ARG A 73 2.17 2.51 -5.52
CA ARG A 73 2.94 1.43 -6.13
C ARG A 73 4.35 1.89 -6.53
N ARG A 74 4.48 3.05 -7.17
CA ARG A 74 5.79 3.57 -7.61
C ARG A 74 6.69 3.88 -6.41
N VAL A 75 6.15 4.47 -5.34
CA VAL A 75 6.92 4.70 -4.11
C VAL A 75 7.40 3.39 -3.51
N TRP A 76 6.56 2.35 -3.42
CA TRP A 76 6.98 1.04 -2.90
C TRP A 76 8.09 0.40 -3.73
N VAL A 77 7.98 0.43 -5.06
CA VAL A 77 9.03 -0.07 -5.96
C VAL A 77 10.32 0.71 -5.75
N ARG A 78 10.25 2.05 -5.76
CA ARG A 78 11.40 2.92 -5.59
C ARG A 78 12.06 2.77 -4.22
N ALA A 79 11.27 2.62 -3.16
CA ALA A 79 11.76 2.37 -1.81
C ALA A 79 12.59 1.08 -1.76
N VAL A 80 12.08 -0.02 -2.30
CA VAL A 80 12.82 -1.30 -2.35
C VAL A 80 14.10 -1.20 -3.17
N GLU A 81 14.07 -0.47 -4.29
CA GLU A 81 15.27 -0.22 -5.10
C GLU A 81 16.35 0.56 -4.33
N LEU A 82 15.94 1.61 -3.61
CA LEU A 82 16.86 2.48 -2.89
C LEU A 82 17.40 1.85 -1.60
N THR A 83 16.57 1.09 -0.88
CA THR A 83 16.99 0.37 0.32
C THR A 83 17.80 -0.88 0.00
N GLY A 84 17.60 -1.47 -1.19
CA GLY A 84 18.11 -2.80 -1.53
C GLY A 84 17.47 -3.92 -0.72
N ASP A 85 16.40 -3.63 0.04
CA ASP A 85 15.75 -4.56 0.95
C ASP A 85 14.37 -4.98 0.42
N PRO A 86 14.21 -6.22 -0.09
CA PRO A 86 12.92 -6.72 -0.56
C PRO A 86 11.90 -6.88 0.59
N CYS A 87 12.37 -6.99 1.83
CA CYS A 87 11.58 -7.12 3.05
C CYS A 87 11.29 -5.76 3.72
N PHE A 88 11.62 -4.63 3.09
CA PHE A 88 11.40 -3.28 3.61
C PHE A 88 10.01 -3.07 4.24
N GLY A 89 8.96 -3.67 3.65
CA GLY A 89 7.59 -3.63 4.19
C GLY A 89 7.43 -4.11 5.63
N LEU A 90 8.26 -5.05 6.08
CA LEU A 90 8.24 -5.61 7.43
C LEU A 90 8.83 -4.66 8.48
N THR A 91 9.42 -3.53 8.07
CA THR A 91 9.90 -2.50 9.01
C THR A 91 8.79 -1.58 9.50
N LEU A 92 7.69 -1.46 8.73
CA LEU A 92 6.59 -0.54 9.03
C LEU A 92 5.91 -0.80 10.39
N PRO A 93 5.65 -2.04 10.83
CA PRO A 93 5.04 -2.29 12.13
C PRO A 93 5.81 -1.71 13.32
N ALA A 94 7.15 -1.64 13.23
CA ALA A 94 7.99 -1.10 14.29
C ALA A 94 7.85 0.43 14.46
N VAL A 95 7.44 1.12 13.40
CA VAL A 95 7.25 2.58 13.39
C VAL A 95 5.78 2.99 13.29
N LEU A 96 4.87 2.02 13.18
CA LEU A 96 3.43 2.24 13.03
C LEU A 96 2.86 2.97 14.25
N GLN A 97 2.29 4.14 14.00
CA GLN A 97 1.39 4.79 14.96
C GLN A 97 -0.05 4.46 14.59
N PRO A 98 -0.88 3.91 15.50
CA PRO A 98 -2.26 3.53 15.21
C PRO A 98 -3.11 4.66 14.62
N VAL A 99 -2.81 5.92 14.96
CA VAL A 99 -3.46 7.11 14.39
C VAL A 99 -3.26 7.25 12.87
N ALA A 100 -2.21 6.65 12.30
CA ALA A 100 -1.97 6.64 10.85
C ALA A 100 -3.01 5.81 10.07
N LEU A 101 -3.74 4.93 10.76
CA LEU A 101 -4.92 4.24 10.24
C LEU A 101 -6.22 4.97 10.61
N HIS A 102 -6.14 6.22 11.06
CA HIS A 102 -7.26 7.02 11.55
C HIS A 102 -8.07 6.27 12.63
N GLY A 103 -9.40 6.46 12.66
CA GLY A 103 -10.29 5.79 13.60
C GLY A 103 -10.24 4.26 13.51
N LEU A 104 -9.81 3.67 12.38
CA LEU A 104 -9.66 2.22 12.30
C LEU A 104 -8.57 1.73 13.26
N GLY A 105 -7.38 2.33 13.25
CA GLY A 105 -6.29 1.90 14.12
C GLY A 105 -6.62 2.04 15.60
N LEU A 106 -7.24 3.16 16.00
CA LEU A 106 -7.73 3.34 17.38
C LEU A 106 -8.84 2.34 17.73
N SER A 107 -9.76 2.04 16.81
CA SER A 107 -10.77 1.01 17.03
C SER A 107 -10.16 -0.38 17.18
N MET A 108 -9.07 -0.69 16.48
CA MET A 108 -8.39 -1.97 16.63
C MET A 108 -7.72 -2.07 18.00
N LEU A 109 -6.98 -1.03 18.42
CA LEU A 109 -6.33 -0.99 19.74
C LEU A 109 -7.32 -1.09 20.91
N SER A 110 -8.50 -0.48 20.78
CA SER A 110 -9.53 -0.48 21.81
C SER A 110 -10.44 -1.73 21.76
N SER A 111 -9.97 -2.83 21.16
CA SER A 111 -10.72 -4.08 21.09
C SER A 111 -10.32 -5.01 22.22
N ASP A 112 -11.31 -5.62 22.87
CA ASP A 112 -11.06 -6.56 23.98
C ASP A 112 -10.40 -7.87 23.54
N THR A 113 -10.47 -8.19 22.23
CA THR A 113 -9.86 -9.39 21.67
C THR A 113 -9.28 -9.13 20.28
N LEU A 114 -8.27 -9.91 19.89
CA LEU A 114 -7.70 -9.90 18.54
C LEU A 114 -8.78 -10.17 17.48
N LYS A 115 -9.71 -11.10 17.75
CA LYS A 115 -10.85 -11.37 16.88
C LYS A 115 -11.69 -10.12 16.65
N SER A 116 -12.03 -9.39 17.71
CA SER A 116 -12.80 -8.14 17.61
C SER A 116 -12.04 -7.08 16.81
N ALA A 117 -10.71 -6.96 16.99
CA ALA A 117 -9.87 -6.05 16.20
C ALA A 117 -9.88 -6.41 14.71
N ILE A 118 -9.72 -7.69 14.36
CA ILE A 118 -9.74 -8.16 12.96
C ILE A 118 -11.13 -7.97 12.35
N VAL A 119 -12.22 -8.21 13.09
CA VAL A 119 -13.59 -7.94 12.61
C VAL A 119 -13.77 -6.46 12.29
N ARG A 120 -13.24 -5.55 13.12
CA ARG A 120 -13.23 -4.10 12.84
C ARG A 120 -12.40 -3.78 11.59
N ALA A 121 -11.23 -4.39 11.41
CA ALA A 121 -10.42 -4.25 10.20
C ALA A 121 -11.18 -4.70 8.94
N VAL A 122 -11.82 -5.88 8.96
CA VAL A 122 -12.66 -6.38 7.86
C VAL A 122 -13.76 -5.38 7.51
N ARG A 123 -14.43 -4.79 8.51
CA ARG A 123 -15.54 -3.86 8.29
C ARG A 123 -15.10 -2.48 7.78
N TYR A 124 -13.97 -1.96 8.26
CA TYR A 124 -13.60 -0.55 8.08
C TYR A 124 -12.34 -0.32 7.24
N HIS A 125 -11.64 -1.35 6.74
CA HIS A 125 -10.44 -1.20 5.90
C HIS A 125 -10.60 -0.23 4.72
N ARG A 126 -11.82 -0.13 4.15
CA ARG A 126 -12.11 0.76 3.00
C ARG A 126 -11.92 2.24 3.32
N ILE A 127 -12.05 2.62 4.59
CA ILE A 127 -11.76 3.98 5.06
C ILE A 127 -10.28 4.31 4.83
N VAL A 128 -9.41 3.33 5.08
CA VAL A 128 -7.96 3.46 4.89
C VAL A 128 -7.57 3.27 3.43
N SER A 129 -8.07 2.23 2.77
CA SER A 129 -7.64 1.84 1.42
C SER A 129 -8.76 1.17 0.64
N THR A 130 -9.02 1.64 -0.59
CA THR A 130 -10.08 1.08 -1.43
C THR A 130 -9.64 -0.08 -2.32
N ILE A 131 -8.33 -0.31 -2.46
CA ILE A 131 -7.74 -1.44 -3.20
C ILE A 131 -7.69 -2.73 -2.38
N LEU A 132 -7.60 -2.63 -1.06
CA LEU A 132 -7.53 -3.81 -0.19
C LEU A 132 -8.93 -4.46 -0.04
N ARG A 133 -8.95 -5.78 0.05
CA ARG A 133 -10.07 -6.58 0.52
C ARG A 133 -9.57 -7.52 1.61
N ILE A 134 -10.15 -7.41 2.79
CA ILE A 134 -9.85 -8.26 3.95
C ILE A 134 -11.09 -9.10 4.25
N GLU A 135 -10.89 -10.40 4.43
CA GLU A 135 -11.94 -11.35 4.76
C GLU A 135 -11.51 -12.19 5.96
N LEU A 136 -12.46 -12.51 6.83
CA LEU A 136 -12.27 -13.38 7.98
C LEU A 136 -13.22 -14.56 7.85
N SER A 137 -12.69 -15.78 7.91
CA SER A 137 -13.48 -17.00 7.94
C SER A 137 -13.04 -17.93 9.07
N THR A 138 -13.95 -18.74 9.58
CA THR A 138 -13.65 -19.79 10.54
C THR A 138 -13.26 -21.06 9.80
N VAL A 139 -12.15 -21.68 10.18
CA VAL A 139 -11.66 -22.94 9.63
C VAL A 139 -11.39 -23.88 10.81
N GLY A 140 -12.35 -24.75 11.13
CA GLY A 140 -12.28 -25.61 12.31
C GLY A 140 -12.21 -24.80 13.60
N GLN A 141 -11.12 -24.95 14.35
CA GLN A 141 -10.84 -24.22 15.60
C GLN A 141 -9.97 -22.96 15.38
N SER A 142 -9.73 -22.58 14.12
CA SER A 142 -8.87 -21.45 13.77
C SER A 142 -9.62 -20.41 12.95
N TYR A 143 -9.05 -19.21 12.87
CA TYR A 143 -9.50 -18.16 11.98
C TYR A 143 -8.53 -18.01 10.80
N ARG A 144 -9.06 -17.83 9.60
CA ARG A 144 -8.30 -17.46 8.40
C ARG A 144 -8.59 -16.01 8.06
N VAL A 145 -7.53 -15.20 8.02
CA VAL A 145 -7.56 -13.86 7.46
C VAL A 145 -7.05 -13.94 6.03
N ALA A 146 -7.89 -13.58 5.05
CA ALA A 146 -7.50 -13.52 3.65
C ALA A 146 -7.42 -12.05 3.22
N ILE A 147 -6.29 -11.67 2.65
CA ILE A 147 -6.04 -10.32 2.13
C ILE A 147 -5.85 -10.45 0.62
N SER A 148 -6.61 -9.68 -0.14
CA SER A 148 -6.52 -9.64 -1.60
C SER A 148 -6.57 -8.20 -2.11
N SER A 149 -5.97 -7.98 -3.28
CA SER A 149 -6.09 -6.73 -4.01
C SER A 149 -7.33 -6.79 -4.91
N ARG A 150 -8.11 -5.71 -4.94
CA ARG A 150 -9.21 -5.50 -5.88
C ARG A 150 -8.72 -5.06 -7.26
N SER A 151 -7.43 -4.73 -7.38
CA SER A 151 -6.85 -4.32 -8.66
C SER A 151 -6.81 -5.45 -9.66
N ARG A 152 -7.22 -5.15 -10.90
CA ARG A 152 -7.11 -6.06 -12.04
C ARG A 152 -5.88 -5.77 -12.92
N TYR A 153 -5.16 -4.69 -12.63
CA TYR A 153 -4.23 -4.08 -13.58
C TYR A 153 -2.77 -4.29 -13.22
N ALA A 154 -2.45 -4.42 -11.94
CA ALA A 154 -1.09 -4.73 -11.51
C ALA A 154 -1.09 -5.69 -10.32
N PRO A 155 -0.17 -6.68 -10.28
CA PRO A 155 0.04 -7.47 -9.08
C PRO A 155 0.54 -6.55 -7.96
N PRO A 156 0.16 -6.77 -6.69
CA PRO A 156 0.63 -5.95 -5.59
C PRO A 156 2.16 -6.04 -5.44
N VAL A 157 2.79 -4.97 -4.95
CA VAL A 157 4.23 -4.99 -4.65
C VAL A 157 4.46 -5.88 -3.42
N PRO A 158 5.37 -6.87 -3.44
CA PRO A 158 5.56 -7.79 -2.31
C PRO A 158 5.73 -7.09 -0.96
N ALA A 159 6.61 -6.08 -0.87
CA ALA A 159 6.80 -5.29 0.35
C ALA A 159 5.50 -4.63 0.86
N SER A 160 4.60 -4.19 -0.02
CA SER A 160 3.30 -3.64 0.39
C SER A 160 2.35 -4.70 0.95
N VAL A 161 2.44 -5.95 0.46
CA VAL A 161 1.66 -7.09 0.98
C VAL A 161 2.18 -7.47 2.35
N ASP A 162 3.51 -7.59 2.49
CA ASP A 162 4.17 -7.92 3.75
C ASP A 162 3.86 -6.87 4.82
N ALA A 163 3.94 -5.59 4.47
CA ALA A 163 3.53 -4.51 5.36
C ALA A 163 2.07 -4.64 5.81
N THR A 164 1.15 -4.92 4.87
CA THR A 164 -0.28 -5.09 5.21
C THR A 164 -0.49 -6.28 6.12
N MET A 165 0.20 -7.40 5.88
CA MET A 165 0.12 -8.60 6.72
C MET A 165 0.65 -8.33 8.13
N ALA A 166 1.84 -7.72 8.24
CA ALA A 166 2.49 -7.47 9.52
C ALA A 166 1.84 -6.34 10.34
N ILE A 167 1.09 -5.44 9.72
CA ILE A 167 0.28 -4.43 10.43
C ILE A 167 -1.02 -5.05 11.00
N LEU A 168 -1.54 -6.10 10.37
CA LEU A 168 -2.81 -6.72 10.74
C LEU A 168 -2.69 -7.93 11.68
N LEU A 169 -1.51 -8.57 11.76
CA LEU A 169 -1.25 -9.82 12.48
C LEU A 169 -0.10 -9.65 13.47
#